data_AF-A0A7V1SKB1-F1
#
_entry.id   AF-A0A7V1SKB1-F1
#
_cell.length_a   1.000
_cell.length_b   1.000
_cell.length_c   1.000
_cell.angle_alpha   90.00
_cell.angle_beta   90.00
_cell.angle_gamma   90.00
#
_symmetry.space_group_name_H-M   'P 1'
#
loop_
_entity.id
_entity.type
_entity.pdbx_description
1 polymer ?
#
loop_
_entity_poly.entity_id
_entity_poly.type
_entity_poly.pdbx_seq_one_letter_code
_entity_poly.pdbx_strand_id
1 'polypeptide(L)'
;MDFSHLFEPYNSIVSRADYAFQRMKGEFPACIRCRPHCSDCCHAVFGLFLIEAVFLKHDFDQLCEEKKKAALKRGQDADRELVKLERTIAEFEHDPQMRTYAIGKARIRCPLLDDQNECILYSYRPITCRVYGIPTMVQAVPRVCGKTDFKKEQAYPVFNLDGVHRELHALST
;
A
#
# COMPACT_ATOMS: atom_id res chain seq x y z
N MET A 1 -0.85 -9.01 -24.74
CA MET A 1 0.47 -9.38 -24.20
C MET A 1 0.26 -10.42 -23.14
N ASP A 2 0.97 -11.54 -23.22
CA ASP A 2 0.94 -12.61 -22.22
C ASP A 2 2.01 -12.32 -21.15
N PHE A 3 1.56 -11.93 -19.96
CA PHE A 3 2.42 -11.61 -18.81
C PHE A 3 2.56 -12.78 -17.84
N SER A 4 2.15 -14.00 -18.22
CA SER A 4 2.14 -15.18 -17.35
C SER A 4 3.52 -15.46 -16.72
N HIS A 5 4.60 -15.16 -17.43
CA HIS A 5 5.97 -15.32 -16.93
C HIS A 5 6.31 -14.40 -15.73
N LEU A 6 5.58 -13.30 -15.54
CA LEU A 6 5.78 -12.38 -14.41
C LEU A 6 4.98 -12.77 -13.16
N PHE A 7 4.04 -13.73 -13.27
CA PHE A 7 3.23 -14.18 -12.14
C PHE A 7 4.07 -14.78 -11.04
N GLU A 8 4.97 -15.71 -11.37
CA GLU A 8 5.79 -16.39 -10.35
C GLU A 8 6.74 -15.43 -9.63
N PRO A 9 7.54 -14.57 -10.31
CA PRO A 9 8.36 -13.57 -9.64
C PRO A 9 7.57 -12.62 -8.74
N TYR A 10 6.45 -12.09 -9.24
CA TYR A 10 5.62 -11.18 -8.45
C TYR A 10 4.98 -11.89 -7.24
N ASN A 11 4.45 -13.10 -7.44
CA ASN A 11 3.81 -13.87 -6.37
C ASN A 11 4.80 -14.30 -5.28
N SER A 12 6.07 -14.50 -5.62
CA SER A 12 7.15 -14.70 -4.64
C SER A 12 7.32 -13.49 -3.72
N ILE A 13 7.28 -12.27 -4.27
CA ILE A 13 7.36 -11.02 -3.50
C ILE A 13 6.11 -10.86 -2.61
N VAL A 14 4.92 -11.15 -3.16
CA VAL A 14 3.65 -11.15 -2.41
C VAL A 14 3.72 -12.11 -1.22
N SER A 15 4.16 -13.34 -1.45
CA SER A 15 4.27 -14.38 -0.42
C SER A 15 5.23 -13.98 0.70
N ARG A 16 6.38 -13.37 0.34
CA ARG A 16 7.33 -12.81 1.31
C ARG A 16 6.72 -11.70 2.16
N ALA A 17 5.95 -10.81 1.55
CA ALA A 17 5.28 -9.71 2.25
C ALA A 17 4.22 -10.23 3.24
N ASP A 18 3.37 -11.17 2.82
CA ASP A 18 2.37 -11.77 3.72
C ASP A 18 3.03 -12.57 4.84
N TYR A 19 4.08 -13.35 4.54
CA TYR A 19 4.83 -14.08 5.57
C TYR A 19 5.42 -13.13 6.62
N ALA A 20 6.04 -12.03 6.20
CA ALA A 20 6.59 -11.04 7.12
C ALA A 20 5.51 -10.44 8.04
N PHE A 21 4.35 -10.12 7.48
CA PHE A 21 3.22 -9.62 8.27
C PHE A 21 2.71 -10.65 9.28
N GLN A 22 2.49 -11.90 8.85
CA GLN A 22 2.01 -12.97 9.75
C GLN A 22 3.02 -13.26 10.86
N ARG A 23 4.32 -13.29 10.54
CA ARG A 23 5.37 -13.48 11.53
C ARG A 23 5.34 -12.38 12.59
N MET A 24 5.28 -11.11 12.18
CA MET A 24 5.18 -9.99 13.11
C MET A 24 3.90 -10.04 13.96
N LYS A 25 2.77 -10.50 13.39
CA LYS A 25 1.52 -10.69 14.11
C LYS A 25 1.61 -11.79 15.17
N GLY A 26 2.34 -12.86 14.88
CA GLY A 26 2.58 -13.96 15.83
C GLY A 26 3.57 -13.57 16.94
N GLU A 27 4.68 -12.93 16.60
CA GLU A 27 5.74 -12.57 17.54
C GLU A 27 5.39 -11.33 18.40
N PHE A 28 4.66 -10.36 17.83
CA PHE A 28 4.36 -9.07 18.48
C PHE A 28 2.86 -8.69 18.38
N PRO A 29 1.93 -9.56 18.82
CA PRO A 29 0.49 -9.32 18.67
C PRO A 29 0.00 -8.03 19.34
N ALA A 30 0.61 -7.66 20.48
CA ALA A 30 0.27 -6.43 21.20
C ALA A 30 0.63 -5.15 20.42
N CYS A 31 1.58 -5.22 19.48
CA CYS A 31 1.99 -4.08 18.67
C CYS A 31 1.11 -3.90 17.42
N ILE A 32 0.40 -4.94 16.98
CA ILE A 32 -0.38 -4.92 15.75
C ILE A 32 -1.85 -4.59 16.05
N ARG A 33 -2.30 -3.41 15.61
CA ARG A 33 -3.70 -3.00 15.71
C ARG A 33 -4.55 -3.29 14.47
N CYS A 34 -3.95 -3.86 13.43
CA CYS A 34 -4.67 -4.26 12.22
C CYS A 34 -5.66 -5.39 12.54
N ARG A 35 -6.93 -5.16 12.22
CA ARG A 35 -8.07 -6.05 12.48
C ARG A 35 -9.06 -5.97 11.31
N PRO A 36 -10.00 -6.91 11.17
CA PRO A 36 -11.09 -6.77 10.20
C PRO A 36 -11.72 -5.38 10.28
N HIS A 37 -12.02 -4.79 9.12
CA HIS A 37 -12.52 -3.41 8.97
C HIS A 37 -11.54 -2.29 9.40
N CYS A 38 -10.27 -2.60 9.69
CA CYS A 38 -9.24 -1.56 9.78
C CYS A 38 -8.94 -1.03 8.36
N SER A 39 -9.38 0.20 8.08
CA SER A 39 -9.22 0.85 6.78
C SER A 39 -8.11 1.91 6.76
N ASP A 40 -7.18 1.87 7.72
CA ASP A 40 -6.14 2.91 7.84
C ASP A 40 -5.17 2.94 6.66
N CYS A 41 -4.76 1.76 6.18
CA CYS A 41 -3.94 1.62 4.97
C CYS A 41 -4.70 2.13 3.74
N CYS A 42 -6.02 1.95 3.69
CA CYS A 42 -6.88 2.36 2.59
C CYS A 42 -7.10 3.87 2.52
N HIS A 43 -6.52 4.65 3.43
CA HIS A 43 -6.51 6.11 3.36
C HIS A 43 -5.09 6.67 3.26
N ALA A 44 -4.05 5.82 3.23
CA ALA A 44 -2.67 6.26 3.02
C ALA A 44 -2.41 6.45 1.52
N VAL A 45 -1.70 7.53 1.17
CA VAL A 45 -1.34 7.82 -0.22
C VAL A 45 0.05 7.28 -0.52
N PHE A 46 0.15 6.41 -1.54
CA PHE A 46 1.41 5.87 -2.05
C PHE A 46 1.24 5.46 -3.52
N GLY A 47 2.35 5.38 -4.24
CA GLY A 47 2.37 4.92 -5.63
C GLY A 47 2.38 3.39 -5.74
N LEU A 48 1.95 2.89 -6.90
CA LEU A 48 2.09 1.49 -7.29
C LEU A 48 3.15 1.37 -8.37
N PHE A 49 3.88 0.27 -8.38
CA PHE A 49 4.71 -0.10 -9.53
C PHE A 49 3.83 -0.59 -10.68
N LEU A 50 4.33 -0.51 -11.92
CA LEU A 50 3.56 -0.92 -13.10
C LEU A 50 3.14 -2.39 -12.99
N ILE A 51 4.03 -3.26 -12.52
CA ILE A 51 3.73 -4.67 -12.30
C ILE A 51 2.54 -4.86 -11.35
N GLU A 52 2.51 -4.13 -10.23
CA GLU A 52 1.39 -4.16 -9.27
C GLU A 52 0.09 -3.66 -9.91
N ALA A 53 0.16 -2.59 -10.70
CA ALA A 53 -1.01 -2.05 -11.41
C ALA A 53 -1.58 -3.03 -12.43
N VAL A 54 -0.73 -3.78 -13.15
CA VAL A 54 -1.15 -4.82 -14.11
C VAL A 54 -1.89 -5.94 -13.39
N PHE A 55 -1.35 -6.48 -12.30
CA PHE A 55 -2.02 -7.53 -11.52
C PHE A 55 -3.31 -7.02 -10.89
N LEU A 56 -3.28 -5.83 -10.29
CA LEU A 56 -4.48 -5.23 -9.70
C LEU A 56 -5.58 -5.03 -10.74
N LYS A 57 -5.24 -4.61 -11.97
CA LYS A 57 -6.20 -4.48 -13.06
C LYS A 57 -6.75 -5.84 -13.51
N HIS A 58 -5.89 -6.85 -13.64
CA HIS A 58 -6.29 -8.21 -13.97
C HIS A 58 -7.32 -8.76 -12.96
N ASP A 59 -7.11 -8.56 -11.67
CA ASP A 59 -8.03 -8.99 -10.63
C ASP A 59 -9.29 -8.10 -10.56
N PHE A 60 -9.15 -6.79 -10.80
CA PHE A 60 -10.28 -5.87 -10.90
C PHE A 60 -11.24 -6.24 -12.04
N ASP A 61 -10.70 -6.70 -13.17
CA ASP A 61 -11.50 -7.08 -14.33
C ASP A 61 -12.36 -8.32 -14.11
N GLN A 62 -12.03 -9.13 -13.12
CA GLN A 62 -12.80 -10.32 -12.72
C GLN A 62 -13.96 -9.98 -11.76
N LEU A 63 -14.05 -8.74 -11.27
CA LEU A 63 -15.18 -8.30 -10.43
C LEU A 63 -16.48 -8.21 -11.24
N CYS A 64 -17.62 -8.28 -10.56
CA CYS A 64 -18.90 -7.99 -11.18
C CYS A 64 -19.02 -6.50 -11.55
N GLU A 65 -19.87 -6.19 -12.54
CA GLU A 65 -20.02 -4.84 -13.07
C GLU A 65 -20.49 -3.82 -12.03
N GLU A 66 -21.30 -4.25 -11.04
CA GLU A 66 -21.74 -3.41 -9.94
C GLU A 66 -20.56 -2.92 -9.09
N LYS A 67 -19.65 -3.84 -8.72
CA LYS A 67 -18.44 -3.52 -7.94
C LYS A 67 -17.50 -2.62 -8.72
N LYS A 68 -17.30 -2.90 -10.02
CA LYS A 68 -16.47 -2.06 -10.90
C LYS A 68 -17.01 -0.63 -10.99
N LYS A 69 -18.31 -0.47 -11.28
CA LYS A 69 -18.94 0.86 -11.38
C LYS A 69 -18.84 1.64 -10.07
N ALA A 70 -19.09 0.99 -8.93
CA ALA A 70 -18.97 1.61 -7.62
C ALA A 70 -17.52 2.05 -7.33
N ALA A 71 -16.54 1.19 -7.62
CA ALA A 71 -15.12 1.51 -7.45
C ALA A 71 -14.65 2.64 -8.37
N LEU A 72 -15.08 2.66 -9.64
CA LEU A 72 -14.76 3.74 -10.58
C LEU A 72 -15.34 5.08 -10.13
N LYS A 73 -16.55 5.09 -9.58
CA LYS A 73 -17.14 6.30 -8.97
C LYS A 73 -16.29 6.80 -7.81
N ARG A 74 -15.87 5.91 -6.90
CA ARG A 74 -14.91 6.28 -5.82
C ARG A 74 -13.56 6.73 -6.39
N GLY A 75 -13.14 6.19 -7.53
CA GLY A 75 -11.97 6.62 -8.30
C GLY A 75 -12.05 8.09 -8.69
N GLN A 76 -13.18 8.52 -9.25
CA GLN A 76 -13.41 9.94 -9.59
C GLN A 76 -13.33 10.86 -8.37
N ASP A 77 -13.79 10.39 -7.20
CA ASP A 77 -13.69 11.15 -5.96
C ASP A 77 -12.22 11.24 -5.49
N ALA A 78 -11.49 10.11 -5.53
CA ALA A 78 -10.07 10.06 -5.18
C ALA A 78 -9.22 10.94 -6.11
N ASP A 79 -9.48 10.94 -7.42
CA ASP A 79 -8.79 11.77 -8.40
C ASP A 79 -8.93 13.26 -8.08
N ARG A 80 -10.12 13.72 -7.69
CA ARG A 80 -10.33 15.12 -7.29
C ARG A 80 -9.52 15.50 -6.06
N GLU A 81 -9.40 14.60 -5.09
CA GLU A 81 -8.55 14.83 -3.91
C GLU A 81 -7.05 14.75 -4.24
N LEU A 82 -6.65 13.86 -5.15
CA LEU A 82 -5.28 13.76 -5.64
C LEU A 82 -4.84 15.02 -6.36
N VAL A 83 -5.69 15.61 -7.22
CA VAL A 83 -5.40 16.89 -7.89
C VAL A 83 -5.15 18.02 -6.87
N LYS A 84 -5.89 18.04 -5.75
CA LYS A 84 -5.64 19.02 -4.68
C LYS A 84 -4.30 18.76 -4.01
N LEU A 85 -3.99 17.50 -3.72
CA LEU A 85 -2.71 17.10 -3.12
C LEU A 85 -1.53 17.45 -4.04
N GLU A 86 -1.65 17.21 -5.35
CA GLU A 86 -0.64 17.57 -6.35
C GLU A 86 -0.33 19.07 -6.34
N ARG A 87 -1.36 19.92 -6.25
CA ARG A 87 -1.18 21.38 -6.12
C ARG A 87 -0.43 21.75 -4.84
N THR A 88 -0.80 21.16 -3.70
CA THR A 88 -0.08 21.36 -2.44
C THR A 88 1.37 20.88 -2.53
N ILE A 89 1.64 19.76 -3.19
CA ILE A 89 3.01 19.26 -3.39
C ILE A 89 3.82 20.22 -4.28
N ALA A 90 3.19 20.80 -5.31
CA ALA A 90 3.83 21.76 -6.21
C ALA A 90 4.23 23.05 -5.50
N GLU A 91 3.46 23.51 -4.50
CA GLU A 91 3.84 24.66 -3.66
C GLU A 91 5.17 24.44 -2.91
N PHE A 92 5.53 23.18 -2.65
CA PHE A 92 6.78 22.78 -1.99
C PHE A 92 7.85 22.26 -2.97
N GLU A 93 7.85 22.68 -4.24
CA GLU A 93 8.76 22.18 -5.29
C GLU A 93 10.24 22.13 -4.82
N HIS A 94 10.69 23.19 -4.15
CA HIS A 94 12.06 23.36 -3.67
C HIS A 94 12.32 22.77 -2.27
N ASP A 95 11.32 22.15 -1.64
CA ASP A 95 11.42 21.52 -0.32
C ASP A 95 10.98 20.04 -0.38
N PRO A 96 11.92 19.12 -0.70
CA PRO A 96 11.64 17.68 -0.77
C PRO A 96 11.12 17.08 0.54
N GLN A 97 11.50 17.64 1.69
CA GLN A 97 11.05 17.16 3.00
C GLN A 97 9.57 17.49 3.19
N MET A 98 9.17 18.73 2.89
CA MET A 98 7.77 19.15 2.96
C MET A 98 6.89 18.42 1.95
N ARG A 99 7.39 18.12 0.74
CA ARG A 99 6.67 17.28 -0.23
C ARG A 99 6.38 15.88 0.33
N THR A 100 7.40 15.24 0.91
CA THR A 100 7.28 13.92 1.53
C THR A 100 6.32 13.95 2.71
N TYR A 101 6.41 14.98 3.55
CA TYR A 101 5.51 15.19 4.68
C TYR A 101 4.05 15.40 4.24
N ALA A 102 3.82 16.20 3.19
CA ALA A 102 2.49 16.44 2.63
C ALA A 102 1.83 15.14 2.15
N ILE A 103 2.58 14.30 1.40
CA ILE A 103 2.10 12.97 0.96
C ILE A 103 1.81 12.08 2.17
N GLY A 104 2.73 11.99 3.13
CA GLY A 104 2.58 11.14 4.31
C GLY A 104 1.41 11.55 5.23
N LYS A 105 1.04 12.83 5.23
CA LYS A 105 -0.10 13.37 5.98
C LYS A 105 -1.43 13.26 5.22
N ALA A 106 -1.39 13.18 3.89
CA ALA A 106 -2.58 13.11 3.07
C ALA A 106 -3.42 11.88 3.40
N ARG A 107 -4.73 12.08 3.49
CA ARG A 107 -5.71 11.02 3.77
C ARG A 107 -6.75 10.99 2.67
N ILE A 108 -6.51 10.17 1.65
CA ILE A 108 -7.38 10.03 0.48
C ILE A 108 -7.91 8.60 0.45
N ARG A 109 -9.24 8.45 0.39
CA ARG A 109 -9.90 7.15 0.36
C ARG A 109 -9.50 6.37 -0.90
N CYS A 110 -8.97 5.17 -0.72
CA CYS A 110 -8.68 4.23 -1.79
C CYS A 110 -9.98 3.86 -2.53
N PRO A 111 -10.00 3.87 -3.88
CA PRO A 111 -11.17 3.49 -4.66
C PRO A 111 -11.66 2.05 -4.42
N LEU A 112 -10.78 1.17 -3.93
CA LEU A 112 -11.09 -0.22 -3.63
C LEU A 112 -11.68 -0.43 -2.22
N LEU A 113 -11.72 0.60 -1.38
CA LEU A 113 -12.38 0.53 -0.07
C LEU A 113 -13.88 0.76 -0.21
N ASP A 114 -14.69 -0.24 0.12
CA ASP A 114 -16.14 -0.12 0.13
C ASP A 114 -16.71 0.60 1.35
N ASP A 115 -18.03 0.78 1.34
CA ASP A 115 -18.74 1.54 2.39
C ASP A 115 -18.85 0.72 3.69
N GLN A 116 -18.53 -0.57 3.65
CA GLN A 116 -18.43 -1.47 4.79
C GLN A 116 -17.02 -1.48 5.40
N ASN A 117 -16.12 -0.61 4.93
CA ASN A 117 -14.70 -0.57 5.28
C ASN A 117 -13.94 -1.85 4.91
N GLU A 118 -14.35 -2.50 3.81
CA GLU A 118 -13.68 -3.69 3.28
C GLU A 118 -13.00 -3.36 1.94
N CYS A 119 -11.81 -3.92 1.73
CA CYS A 119 -11.16 -3.80 0.42
C CYS A 119 -11.75 -4.84 -0.52
N ILE A 120 -12.36 -4.41 -1.62
CA ILE A 120 -12.99 -5.31 -2.60
C ILE A 120 -11.98 -6.23 -3.32
N LEU A 121 -10.67 -5.94 -3.19
CA LEU A 121 -9.55 -6.73 -3.69
C LEU A 121 -8.54 -7.07 -2.58
N TYR A 122 -9.01 -7.32 -1.35
CA TYR A 122 -8.12 -7.54 -0.19
C TYR A 122 -7.05 -8.61 -0.44
N SER A 123 -7.42 -9.75 -1.05
CA SER A 123 -6.48 -10.84 -1.34
C SER A 123 -5.43 -10.49 -2.40
N TYR A 124 -5.71 -9.49 -3.24
CA TYR A 124 -4.88 -9.05 -4.37
C TYR A 124 -4.21 -7.70 -4.12
N ARG A 125 -4.22 -7.24 -2.87
CA ARG A 125 -3.66 -5.95 -2.46
C ARG A 125 -2.16 -5.83 -2.82
N PRO A 126 -1.69 -4.61 -3.14
CA PRO A 126 -0.27 -4.31 -3.38
C PRO A 126 0.64 -4.61 -2.19
N ILE A 127 1.96 -4.66 -2.41
CA ILE A 127 2.94 -5.01 -1.36
C ILE A 127 2.87 -4.03 -0.19
N THR A 128 2.80 -2.72 -0.45
CA THR A 128 2.67 -1.69 0.59
C THR A 128 1.45 -1.92 1.49
N CYS A 129 0.33 -2.39 0.94
CA CYS A 129 -0.85 -2.76 1.73
C CYS A 129 -0.62 -4.01 2.59
N ARG A 130 0.14 -4.99 2.10
CA ARG A 130 0.40 -6.27 2.81
C ARG A 130 1.27 -6.06 4.05
N VAL A 131 2.25 -5.18 3.94
CA VAL A 131 3.18 -4.87 5.03
C VAL A 131 2.75 -3.65 5.85
N TYR A 132 1.58 -3.07 5.56
CA TYR A 132 1.08 -1.93 6.32
C TYR A 132 0.81 -2.33 7.77
N GLY A 133 1.41 -1.60 8.71
CA GLY A 133 1.26 -1.88 10.14
C GLY A 133 2.35 -2.76 10.75
N ILE A 134 3.38 -3.13 9.99
CA ILE A 134 4.65 -3.66 10.53
C ILE A 134 5.80 -2.68 10.27
N PRO A 135 6.93 -2.77 10.98
CA PRO A 135 8.10 -1.95 10.69
C PRO A 135 8.66 -2.24 9.29
N THR A 136 8.87 -1.18 8.50
CA THR A 136 9.39 -1.26 7.13
C THR A 136 10.59 -0.34 6.95
N MET A 137 11.60 -0.76 6.21
CA MET A 137 12.73 0.07 5.80
C MET A 137 12.36 0.86 4.56
N VAL A 138 12.32 2.19 4.66
CA VAL A 138 12.06 3.10 3.54
C VAL A 138 13.15 4.16 3.52
N GLN A 139 13.86 4.26 2.40
CA GLN A 139 15.02 5.15 2.23
C GLN A 139 16.06 4.96 3.35
N ALA A 140 16.37 3.70 3.69
CA ALA A 140 17.27 3.33 4.79
C ALA A 140 16.83 3.80 6.19
N VAL A 141 15.58 4.26 6.35
CA VAL A 141 15.03 4.67 7.64
C VAL A 141 13.90 3.70 8.03
N PRO A 142 13.91 3.13 9.24
CA PRO A 142 12.80 2.33 9.72
C PRO A 142 11.57 3.22 9.94
N ARG A 143 10.46 2.84 9.33
CA ARG A 143 9.15 3.51 9.46
C ARG A 143 8.15 2.53 10.05
N VAL A 144 7.26 3.07 10.87
CA VAL A 144 6.19 2.31 11.52
C VAL A 144 4.89 3.12 11.39
N CYS A 145 3.77 2.44 11.15
CA CYS A 145 2.44 3.03 11.20
C CYS A 145 2.15 3.66 12.59
N GLY A 146 1.69 4.91 12.62
CA GLY A 146 1.40 5.62 13.87
C GLY A 146 0.24 5.06 14.71
N LYS A 147 -0.51 4.09 14.19
CA LYS A 147 -1.57 3.37 14.93
C LYS A 147 -1.10 2.09 15.62
N THR A 148 0.18 1.76 15.54
CA THR A 148 0.74 0.55 16.14
C THR A 148 1.45 0.89 17.45
N ASP A 149 1.65 -0.11 18.30
CA ASP A 149 2.33 0.06 19.60
C ASP A 149 3.81 -0.37 19.55
N PHE A 150 4.46 -0.29 18.38
CA PHE A 150 5.91 -0.49 18.32
C PHE A 150 6.63 0.68 18.99
N LYS A 151 7.54 0.36 19.90
CA LYS A 151 8.28 1.33 20.72
C LYS A 151 9.65 1.65 20.11
N LYS A 152 10.12 2.89 20.23
CA LYS A 152 11.42 3.28 19.66
C LYS A 152 12.60 2.63 20.37
N GLU A 153 12.39 2.23 21.63
CA GLU A 153 13.40 1.71 22.54
C GLU A 153 13.63 0.20 22.38
N GLN A 154 12.83 -0.48 21.54
CA GLN A 154 12.90 -1.92 21.31
C GLN A 154 13.26 -2.22 19.86
N ALA A 155 14.17 -3.16 19.66
CA ALA A 155 14.50 -3.66 18.33
C ALA A 155 13.41 -4.63 17.85
N TYR A 156 12.87 -4.37 16.66
CA TYR A 156 11.92 -5.25 15.98
C TYR A 156 12.47 -5.66 14.61
N PRO A 157 12.07 -6.81 14.07
CA PRO A 157 12.32 -7.12 12.66
C PRO A 157 11.74 -6.03 11.76
N VAL A 158 12.54 -5.61 10.76
CA VAL A 158 12.15 -4.59 9.80
C VAL A 158 12.06 -5.23 8.41
N PHE A 159 10.91 -5.10 7.77
CA PHE A 159 10.73 -5.57 6.40
C PHE A 159 11.48 -4.64 5.43
N ASN A 160 12.37 -5.20 4.60
CA ASN A 160 13.17 -4.44 3.65
C ASN A 160 12.34 -4.01 2.42
N LEU A 161 11.53 -2.96 2.60
CA LEU A 161 10.67 -2.44 1.54
C LEU A 161 11.49 -1.77 0.41
N ASP A 162 12.62 -1.13 0.73
CA ASP A 162 13.56 -0.61 -0.28
C ASP A 162 14.06 -1.70 -1.25
N GLY A 163 14.40 -2.87 -0.73
CA GLY A 163 14.80 -4.02 -1.54
C GLY A 163 13.66 -4.48 -2.47
N VAL A 164 12.46 -4.62 -1.91
CA VAL A 164 11.27 -5.02 -2.67
C VAL A 164 10.91 -3.99 -3.74
N HIS A 165 11.02 -2.69 -3.46
CA HIS A 165 10.79 -1.64 -4.46
C HIS A 165 11.75 -1.77 -5.65
N ARG A 166 13.02 -2.16 -5.43
CA ARG A 166 13.95 -2.44 -6.53
C ARG A 166 13.53 -3.67 -7.34
N GLU A 167 13.07 -4.73 -6.68
CA GLU A 167 12.56 -5.93 -7.35
C GLU A 167 11.31 -5.60 -8.20
N LEU A 168 10.35 -4.86 -7.63
CA LEU A 168 9.13 -4.42 -8.33
C LEU A 168 9.44 -3.49 -9.51
N HIS A 169 10.42 -2.60 -9.36
CA HIS A 169 10.88 -1.75 -10.45
C HIS A 169 11.46 -2.59 -11.59
N ALA A 170 12.31 -3.59 -11.29
CA ALA A 170 12.90 -4.46 -12.31
C ALA A 170 11.84 -5.30 -13.05
N LEU A 171 10.74 -5.67 -12.39
CA LEU A 171 9.60 -6.35 -13.04
C LEU A 171 8.68 -5.39 -13.83
N SER A 172 8.91 -4.08 -13.73
CA SER A 172 8.10 -3.03 -14.35
C SER A 172 8.76 -2.40 -15.57
N THR A 173 9.98 -2.84 -15.93
CA THR A 173 10.80 -2.35 -17.04
C THR A 173 11.05 -3.45 -18.04
#